data_AF-A0A3A0CXC5-F1
#
_entry.id   AF-A0A3A0CXC5-F1
#
_cell.length_a   1.000
_cell.length_b   1.000
_cell.length_c   1.000
_cell.angle_alpha   90.00
_cell.angle_beta   90.00
_cell.angle_gamma   90.00
#
_symmetry.space_group_name_H-M   'P 1'
#
loop_
_entity.id
_entity.type
_entity.pdbx_description
1 polymer ?
#
loop_
_entity_poly.entity_id
_entity_poly.type
_entity_poly.pdbx_seq_one_letter_code
_entity_poly.pdbx_strand_id
1 'polypeptide(L)' 'SENSAVKIFSASGELVRSFAREQVPGAQVIWDGRDNDGKLVPSGVYFFMAYIEETGVSKAGKVAVIRR' A
#
# COMPACT_ATOMS: atom_id res chain seq x y z
N SER A 1 4.42 18.69 -1.93
CA SER A 1 5.67 18.00 -2.31
C SER A 1 5.33 16.59 -2.77
N GLU A 2 6.12 16.03 -3.69
CA GLU A 2 5.81 14.78 -4.41
C GLU A 2 6.03 13.49 -3.59
N ASN A 3 6.52 13.58 -2.36
CA ASN A 3 6.87 12.40 -1.56
C ASN A 3 5.80 12.09 -0.49
N SER A 4 4.53 11.97 -0.87
CA SER A 4 3.53 11.30 -0.02
C SER A 4 2.96 10.12 -0.77
N ALA A 5 3.19 8.90 -0.28
CA ALA A 5 2.67 7.70 -0.92
C ALA A 5 2.36 6.59 0.07
N VAL A 6 1.48 5.68 -0.36
CA VAL A 6 1.26 4.39 0.29
C VAL A 6 1.77 3.31 -0.63
N LYS A 7 2.65 2.44 -0.12
CA LYS A 7 3.20 1.30 -0.84
C LYS A 7 2.82 0.02 -0.14
N ILE A 8 2.56 -1.02 -0.92
CA ILE A 8 2.24 -2.36 -0.45
C ILE A 8 3.27 -3.32 -1.02
N PHE A 9 3.77 -4.18 -0.16
CA PHE A 9 4.82 -5.13 -0.45
C PHE A 9 4.38 -6.56 -0.15
N SER A 10 4.88 -7.51 -0.93
CA SER A 10 4.78 -8.93 -0.62
C SER A 10 5.64 -9.29 0.60
N ALA A 11 5.52 -10.52 1.08
CA ALA A 11 6.37 -11.01 2.17
C ALA A 11 7.87 -11.13 1.80
N SER A 12 8.19 -11.22 0.50
CA SER A 12 9.57 -11.18 0.00
C SER A 12 10.10 -9.75 -0.18
N GLY A 13 9.28 -8.72 0.08
CA GLY A 13 9.66 -7.32 -0.07
C GLY A 13 9.45 -6.75 -1.48
N GLU A 14 8.80 -7.48 -2.38
CA GLU A 14 8.49 -6.99 -3.72
C GLU A 14 7.36 -5.97 -3.68
N LEU A 15 7.48 -4.88 -4.45
CA LEU A 15 6.42 -3.87 -4.54
C LEU A 15 5.22 -4.43 -5.32
N VAL A 16 4.08 -4.54 -4.62
CA VAL A 16 2.81 -5.05 -5.17
C VAL A 16 1.93 -3.92 -5.69
N ARG A 17 1.81 -2.84 -4.92
CA ARG A 17 0.93 -1.71 -5.24
C ARG A 17 1.53 -0.41 -4.73
N SER A 18 1.38 0.67 -5.50
CA SER A 18 1.67 2.03 -5.04
C SER A 18 0.46 2.93 -5.26
N PHE A 19 0.18 3.80 -4.30
CA PHE A 19 -0.84 4.84 -4.39
C PHE A 19 -0.13 6.20 -4.37
N ALA A 20 -0.29 6.96 -5.45
CA ALA A 20 0.21 8.32 -5.53
C ALA A 20 -0.64 9.26 -4.67
N ARG A 21 -0.11 10.43 -4.29
CA ARG A 21 -0.77 11.39 -3.39
C ARG A 21 -2.20 11.72 -3.80
N GLU A 22 -2.45 11.84 -5.10
CA GLU A 22 -3.76 12.18 -5.68
C GLU A 22 -4.81 11.09 -5.39
N GLN A 23 -4.35 9.88 -5.11
CA GLN A 23 -5.15 8.70 -4.76
C GLN A 23 -5.26 8.48 -3.25
N VAL A 24 -4.69 9.38 -2.43
CA VAL A 24 -4.71 9.33 -0.96
C VAL A 24 -5.47 10.53 -0.38
N PRO A 25 -6.79 10.65 -0.64
CA PRO A 25 -7.59 11.71 -0.03
C PRO A 25 -7.64 11.52 1.49
N GLY A 26 -7.40 12.59 2.25
CA GLY A 26 -7.53 12.57 3.72
C GLY A 26 -6.58 11.59 4.44
N ALA A 27 -5.41 11.29 3.85
CA ALA A 27 -4.42 10.35 4.41
C ALA A 27 -4.93 8.90 4.58
N GLN A 28 -5.97 8.51 3.83
CA GLN A 28 -6.54 7.17 3.86
C GLN A 28 -6.41 6.49 2.50
N VAL A 29 -6.06 5.20 2.52
CA VAL A 29 -6.07 4.31 1.35
C VAL A 29 -6.82 3.04 1.71
N ILE A 30 -7.66 2.59 0.78
CA ILE A 30 -8.28 1.26 0.83
C ILE A 30 -7.64 0.44 -0.28
N TRP A 31 -7.04 -0.69 0.09
CA TRP A 31 -6.52 -1.65 -0.86
C TRP A 31 -7.50 -2.80 -1.05
N ASP A 32 -7.83 -3.09 -2.30
CA ASP A 32 -8.80 -4.11 -2.72
C ASP A 32 -8.14 -5.48 -3.00
N GLY A 33 -6.85 -5.64 -2.69
CA GLY A 33 -6.11 -6.86 -2.94
C GLY A 33 -5.71 -7.04 -4.42
N ARG A 34 -5.52 -5.93 -5.15
CA ARG A 34 -4.97 -5.95 -6.52
C ARG A 34 -3.59 -5.31 -6.62
N ASP A 35 -2.78 -5.80 -7.54
CA ASP A 35 -1.50 -5.19 -7.89
C ASP A 35 -1.67 -3.93 -8.76
N ASN A 36 -0.57 -3.36 -9.24
CA ASN A 36 -0.57 -2.20 -10.13
C ASN A 36 -1.19 -2.49 -11.52
N ASP A 37 -1.19 -3.76 -11.97
CA ASP A 37 -1.82 -4.17 -13.23
C ASP A 37 -3.34 -4.39 -13.07
N GLY A 38 -3.87 -4.21 -11.85
CA GLY A 38 -5.26 -4.52 -11.53
C GLY A 38 -5.54 -6.02 -11.39
N LYS A 39 -4.51 -6.86 -11.34
CA LYS A 39 -4.67 -8.30 -11.12
C LYS A 39 -4.78 -8.60 -9.64
N LEU A 40 -5.56 -9.62 -9.33
CA LEU A 40 -5.80 -10.09 -7.98
C LEU A 40 -4.54 -10.76 -7.42
N VAL A 41 -4.08 -10.31 -6.26
CA VAL A 41 -2.91 -10.92 -5.59
C VAL A 41 -3.32 -12.22 -4.88
N PRO A 42 -2.42 -13.20 -4.72
CA PRO A 42 -2.70 -14.44 -3.98
C PRO A 42 -3.05 -14.21 -2.51
N SER A 43 -3.68 -15.20 -1.88
CA SER A 43 -3.79 -15.23 -0.42
C SER A 43 -2.40 -15.18 0.23
N GLY A 44 -2.24 -14.40 1.29
CA GLY A 44 -0.95 -14.20 1.93
C GLY A 44 -0.90 -12.98 2.84
N VAL A 45 0.24 -12.78 3.50
CA VAL A 45 0.52 -11.59 4.30
C VAL A 45 1.27 -10.57 3.45
N TYR A 46 0.80 -9.34 3.50
CA TYR A 46 1.37 -8.19 2.81
C TYR A 46 1.69 -7.10 3.81
N PHE A 47 2.71 -6.30 3.48
CA PHE A 47 3.15 -5.19 4.31
C PHE A 47 2.78 -3.89 3.64
N PHE A 48 2.31 -2.90 4.39
CA PHE A 48 2.11 -1.55 3.88
C PHE A 48 3.04 -0.57 4.57
N MET A 49 3.43 0.46 3.83
CA MET A 49 4.14 1.62 4.33
C MET A 49 3.48 2.89 3.78
N ALA A 50 3.02 3.75 4.67
CA ALA A 50 2.48 5.06 4.37
C ALA A 50 3.45 6.12 4.90
N TYR A 51 3.76 7.13 4.09
CA TYR A 51 4.60 8.24 4.50
C TYR A 51 4.03 9.56 4.00
N ILE A 52 4.10 10.58 4.86
CA ILE A 52 3.67 11.95 4.59
C ILE A 52 4.89 12.84 4.84
N GLU A 53 5.57 13.26 3.77
CA GLU A 53 6.77 14.09 3.87
C GLU A 53 6.52 15.43 4.57
N GLU A 54 5.37 16.06 4.31
CA GLU A 54 5.01 17.36 4.91
C GLU A 54 5.01 17.35 6.44
N THR A 55 4.71 16.20 7.05
CA THR A 55 4.66 16.04 8.50
C THR A 55 5.78 15.16 9.05
N GLY A 56 6.56 14.51 8.17
CA GLY A 56 7.55 13.50 8.55
C GLY A 56 6.94 12.21 9.14
N VAL A 57 5.63 12.05 9.07
CA VAL A 57 4.93 10.90 9.66
C VAL A 57 5.06 9.69 8.74
N SER A 58 5.49 8.57 9.30
CA SER A 58 5.42 7.25 8.65
C SER A 58 4.60 6.28 9.48
N LYS A 59 3.86 5.40 8.80
CA LYS A 59 3.16 4.26 9.39
C LYS A 59 3.42 3.02 8.57
N ALA A 60 3.62 1.90 9.25
CA ALA A 60 3.75 0.60 8.61
C ALA A 60 2.93 -0.44 9.36
N GLY A 61 2.57 -1.51 8.66
CA GLY A 61 1.82 -2.61 9.24
C GLY A 61 1.70 -3.77 8.27
N LYS A 62 0.94 -4.79 8.69
CA LYS A 62 0.67 -5.98 7.89
C LYS A 62 -0.82 -6.21 7.72
N VAL A 63 -1.20 -6.76 6.58
CA VAL A 63 -2.57 -7.16 6.25
C VAL A 63 -2.55 -8.58 5.67
N ALA A 64 -3.54 -9.40 6.02
CA ALA A 64 -3.72 -10.71 5.40
C ALA A 64 -4.80 -10.62 4.31
N VAL A 65 -4.47 -11.10 3.11
CA VAL A 65 -5.45 -11.34 2.04
C VAL A 65 -5.84 -12.81 2.11
N ILE A 66 -7.15 -13.08 2.18
CA ILE A 66 -7.69 -14.45 2.21
C ILE A 66 -8.71 -14.59 1.08
N ARG A 67 -8.46 -15.52 0.16
CA ARG A 67 -9.39 -15.93 -0.90
C ARG A 67 -9.98 -17.30 -0.58
N ARG A 68 -11.23 -17.50 -0.96
CA ARG A 68 -11.95 -18.78 -0.88
C ARG A 68 -11.86 -19.52 -2.20
#